data_AF-T1BST3-F1
#
_entry.id   AF-T1BST3-F1
#
_cell.length_a   1.000
_cell.length_b   1.000
_cell.length_c   1.000
_cell.angle_alpha   90.00
_cell.angle_beta   90.00
_cell.angle_gamma   90.00
#
_symmetry.space_group_name_H-M   'P 1'
#
loop_
_entity.id
_entity.type
_entity.pdbx_description
1 polymer ?
#
loop_
_entity_poly.entity_id
_entity_poly.type
_entity_poly.pdbx_seq_one_letter_code
_entity_poly.pdbx_strand_id
1 'polypeptide(L)'
;MSAFTDLLILLVLLLFSLLPALGFLIWVRKTERYHTESWGGVSRAFLYGALVGTFVAAILEAILFAVYAQVLQPDLGGTLPRGSTAEFLILALLIAPFVEEGIKGLGVLGMRGRIQYVSDGMVLGAAVGLGFGFMENLLYGLSALAAGLVVAVTTIAIRSLSSMLIHASATSITGYGVGVNLERKGQGHALAGAYLTAVGIHGSYNALVSLPLILPLVGLILPGYGFEALALASLFLAVVYGLAAFGYINQRIAEAQFQTAMPLPSPRPAAGSRPPGSR
;
A
#
# COMPACT_ATOMS: atom_id res chain seq x y z
N MET A 1 31.89 2.93 17.26
CA MET A 1 30.69 3.02 18.15
C MET A 1 30.66 1.78 19.00
N SER A 2 30.05 1.82 20.20
CA SER A 2 29.93 0.60 21.01
C SER A 2 28.76 -0.24 20.50
N ALA A 3 28.82 -1.57 20.66
CA ALA A 3 27.71 -2.47 20.30
C ALA A 3 26.39 -2.08 20.99
N PHE A 4 26.48 -1.47 22.17
CA PHE A 4 25.33 -0.91 22.89
C PHE A 4 24.71 0.30 22.15
N THR A 5 25.54 1.21 21.64
CA THR A 5 25.06 2.35 20.84
C THR A 5 24.38 1.88 19.56
N ASP A 6 24.95 0.88 18.88
CA ASP A 6 24.37 0.35 17.64
C ASP A 6 23.01 -0.31 17.90
N LEU A 7 22.90 -1.10 18.98
CA LEU A 7 21.63 -1.69 19.41
C LEU A 7 20.58 -0.61 19.73
N LEU A 8 20.97 0.47 20.40
CA LEU A 8 20.07 1.58 20.71
C LEU A 8 19.57 2.27 19.44
N ILE A 9 20.45 2.49 18.45
CA ILE A 9 20.07 3.07 17.16
C ILE A 9 19.07 2.18 16.43
N LEU A 10 19.34 0.87 16.36
CA LEU A 10 18.42 -0.08 15.73
C LEU A 10 17.05 -0.10 16.42
N LEU A 11 17.04 -0.07 17.75
CA LEU A 11 15.80 0.00 18.52
C LEU A 11 15.03 1.30 18.24
N VAL A 12 15.71 2.44 18.15
CA VAL A 12 15.08 3.72 17.81
C VAL A 12 14.44 3.65 16.43
N LEU A 13 15.16 3.21 15.41
CA LEU A 13 14.62 3.11 14.05
C LEU A 13 13.44 2.12 13.97
N LEU A 14 13.57 0.98 14.65
CA LEU A 14 12.49 -0.02 14.73
C LEU A 14 11.23 0.59 15.34
N LEU A 15 11.34 1.27 16.48
CA LEU A 15 10.19 1.87 17.17
C LEU A 15 9.58 3.01 16.37
N PHE A 16 10.39 3.87 15.76
CA PHE A 16 9.91 4.98 14.93
C PHE A 16 9.18 4.48 13.67
N SER A 17 9.53 3.30 13.15
CA SER A 17 8.82 2.70 12.03
C SER A 17 7.58 1.91 12.49
N LEU A 18 7.70 1.14 13.57
CA LEU A 18 6.66 0.21 14.01
C LEU A 18 5.49 0.93 14.69
N LEU A 19 5.75 1.91 15.55
CA LEU A 19 4.69 2.56 16.34
C LEU A 19 3.64 3.28 15.47
N PRO A 20 4.02 4.08 14.45
CA PRO A 20 3.03 4.66 13.53
C PRO A 20 2.22 3.57 12.81
N ALA A 21 2.87 2.51 12.33
CA ALA A 21 2.21 1.41 11.63
C ALA A 21 1.17 0.71 12.51
N LEU A 22 1.51 0.44 13.77
CA LEU A 22 0.55 -0.12 14.75
C LEU A 22 -0.57 0.87 15.07
N GLY A 23 -0.27 2.16 15.18
CA GLY A 23 -1.28 3.21 15.37
C GLY A 23 -2.32 3.23 14.25
N PHE A 24 -1.86 3.23 12.99
CA PHE A 24 -2.75 3.17 11.83
C PHE A 24 -3.47 1.82 11.70
N LEU A 25 -2.84 0.71 12.09
CA LEU A 25 -3.47 -0.61 12.11
C LEU A 25 -4.65 -0.65 13.09
N ILE A 26 -4.44 -0.11 14.29
CA ILE A 26 -5.49 0.04 15.30
C ILE A 26 -6.60 0.95 14.79
N TRP A 27 -6.25 2.06 14.11
CA TRP A 27 -7.24 2.95 13.50
C TRP A 27 -8.10 2.20 12.50
N VAL A 28 -7.50 1.61 11.46
CA VAL A 28 -8.24 0.90 10.38
C VAL A 28 -9.16 -0.15 10.97
N ARG A 29 -8.67 -0.98 11.90
CA ARG A 29 -9.49 -2.02 12.52
C ARG A 29 -10.67 -1.44 13.31
N LYS A 30 -10.48 -0.31 13.98
CA LYS A 30 -11.55 0.39 14.74
C LYS A 30 -12.57 1.11 13.85
N THR A 31 -12.27 1.26 12.56
CA THR A 31 -13.23 1.82 11.59
C THR A 31 -14.40 0.86 11.37
N GLU A 32 -14.18 -0.45 11.48
CA GLU A 32 -15.27 -1.43 11.59
C GLU A 32 -15.93 -1.36 12.97
N ARG A 33 -17.26 -1.30 13.02
CA ARG A 33 -18.04 -1.24 14.28
C ARG A 33 -18.91 -2.48 14.51
N TYR A 34 -19.40 -3.11 13.45
CA TYR A 34 -20.35 -4.23 13.55
C TYR A 34 -19.67 -5.60 13.45
N HIS A 35 -18.88 -5.81 12.40
CA HIS A 35 -18.17 -7.06 12.12
C HIS A 35 -16.66 -6.84 12.15
N THR A 36 -16.13 -6.48 13.32
CA THR A 36 -14.69 -6.17 13.40
C THR A 36 -13.84 -7.40 13.13
N GLU A 37 -12.89 -7.26 12.22
CA GLU A 37 -11.92 -8.31 11.98
C GLU A 37 -11.14 -8.73 13.24
N SER A 38 -10.85 -10.02 13.38
CA SER A 38 -10.15 -10.53 14.57
C SER A 38 -8.72 -9.99 14.65
N TRP A 39 -8.21 -9.71 15.85
CA TRP A 39 -6.79 -9.30 16.02
C TRP A 39 -5.81 -10.32 15.44
N GLY A 40 -6.13 -11.62 15.52
CA GLY A 40 -5.32 -12.65 14.89
C GLY A 40 -5.37 -12.68 13.36
N GLY A 41 -6.41 -12.14 12.73
CA GLY A 41 -6.48 -11.94 11.28
C GLY A 41 -5.61 -10.76 10.86
N VAL A 42 -5.85 -9.61 11.49
CA VAL A 42 -5.14 -8.35 11.25
C VAL A 42 -3.64 -8.48 11.53
N SER A 43 -3.23 -9.16 12.60
CA SER A 43 -1.81 -9.37 12.91
C SER A 43 -1.10 -10.28 11.91
N ARG A 44 -1.77 -11.35 11.42
CA ARG A 44 -1.22 -12.20 10.36
C ARG A 44 -1.07 -11.46 9.05
N ALA A 45 -2.06 -10.63 8.70
CA ALA A 45 -1.99 -9.77 7.53
C ALA A 45 -0.79 -8.80 7.62
N PHE A 46 -0.65 -8.12 8.76
CA PHE A 46 0.49 -7.24 9.03
C PHE A 46 1.83 -7.98 8.93
N LEU A 47 1.97 -9.14 9.59
CA LEU A 47 3.21 -9.93 9.57
C LEU A 47 3.51 -10.48 8.16
N TYR A 48 2.49 -10.86 7.39
CA TYR A 48 2.67 -11.24 6.00
C TYR A 48 3.30 -10.09 5.22
N GLY A 49 2.72 -8.88 5.27
CA GLY A 49 3.25 -7.72 4.56
C GLY A 49 4.66 -7.37 5.00
N ALA A 50 4.91 -7.37 6.32
CA ALA A 50 6.18 -6.98 6.91
C ALA A 50 7.33 -7.95 6.62
N LEU A 51 7.07 -9.26 6.56
CA LEU A 51 8.11 -10.28 6.45
C LEU A 51 8.14 -10.93 5.06
N VAL A 52 7.00 -11.50 4.63
CA VAL A 52 6.93 -12.21 3.35
C VAL A 52 6.83 -11.21 2.20
N GLY A 53 5.97 -10.20 2.36
CA GLY A 53 5.69 -9.20 1.34
C GLY A 53 6.96 -8.47 0.91
N THR A 54 7.61 -7.80 1.86
CA THR A 54 8.85 -7.05 1.60
C THR A 54 9.99 -7.93 1.09
N PHE A 55 10.23 -9.08 1.71
CA PHE A 55 11.35 -9.95 1.33
C PHE A 55 11.17 -10.51 -0.09
N VAL A 56 9.98 -11.04 -0.40
CA VAL A 56 9.71 -11.62 -1.73
C VAL A 56 9.65 -10.53 -2.79
N ALA A 57 9.05 -9.37 -2.50
CA ALA A 57 9.01 -8.25 -3.44
C ALA A 57 10.43 -7.77 -3.78
N ALA A 58 11.31 -7.56 -2.79
CA ALA A 58 12.68 -7.14 -3.01
C ALA A 58 13.47 -8.10 -3.92
N ILE A 59 13.29 -9.42 -3.77
CA ILE A 59 13.91 -10.42 -4.64
C ILE A 59 13.36 -10.32 -6.06
N LEU A 60 12.04 -10.25 -6.22
CA LEU A 60 11.40 -10.21 -7.54
C LEU A 60 11.69 -8.91 -8.28
N GLU A 61 11.71 -7.78 -7.58
CA GLU A 61 12.14 -6.48 -8.11
C GLU A 61 13.57 -6.55 -8.63
N ALA A 62 14.50 -7.11 -7.85
CA ALA A 62 15.89 -7.26 -8.27
C ALA A 62 16.02 -8.13 -9.53
N ILE A 63 15.27 -9.24 -9.61
CA ILE A 63 15.25 -10.12 -10.78
C ILE A 63 14.65 -9.39 -11.99
N LEU A 64 13.47 -8.78 -11.85
CA LEU A 64 12.77 -8.09 -12.94
C LEU A 64 13.57 -6.88 -13.43
N PHE A 65 14.21 -6.15 -12.53
CA PHE A 65 15.10 -5.05 -12.88
C PHE A 65 16.33 -5.54 -13.64
N ALA A 66 16.94 -6.65 -13.23
CA ALA A 66 18.06 -7.26 -13.97
C ALA A 66 17.63 -7.72 -15.38
N VAL A 67 16.45 -8.34 -15.52
CA VAL A 67 15.88 -8.73 -16.83
C VAL A 67 15.61 -7.50 -17.68
N TYR A 68 15.04 -6.44 -17.10
CA TYR A 68 14.81 -5.18 -17.80
C TYR A 68 16.14 -4.59 -18.33
N ALA A 69 17.15 -4.45 -17.46
CA ALA A 69 18.42 -3.82 -17.80
C ALA A 69 19.29 -4.64 -18.76
N GLN A 70 19.18 -5.97 -18.75
CA GLN A 70 20.03 -6.86 -19.56
C GLN A 70 19.38 -7.33 -20.85
N VAL A 71 18.05 -7.46 -20.89
CA VAL A 71 17.32 -8.07 -22.02
C VAL A 71 16.41 -7.04 -22.68
N LEU A 72 15.46 -6.47 -21.93
CA LEU A 72 14.41 -5.64 -22.53
C LEU A 72 14.95 -4.29 -23.01
N GLN A 73 15.82 -3.64 -22.24
CA GLN A 73 16.33 -2.32 -22.60
C GLN A 73 17.11 -2.34 -23.93
N PRO A 74 18.08 -3.25 -24.16
CA PRO A 74 18.74 -3.37 -25.47
C PRO A 74 17.77 -3.69 -26.62
N ASP A 75 16.84 -4.63 -26.41
CA ASP A 75 15.92 -5.09 -27.46
C ASP A 75 14.90 -4.02 -27.88
N LEU A 76 14.54 -3.11 -26.96
CA LEU A 76 13.69 -1.96 -27.23
C LEU A 76 14.44 -0.77 -27.84
N GLY A 77 15.73 -0.93 -28.18
CA GLY A 77 16.59 0.14 -28.69
C GLY A 77 16.96 1.19 -27.64
N GLY A 78 16.77 0.88 -26.35
CA GLY A 78 17.06 1.78 -25.24
C GLY A 78 18.54 1.89 -24.93
N THR A 79 19.09 3.10 -24.95
CA THR A 79 20.50 3.39 -24.65
C THR A 79 20.71 4.05 -23.28
N LEU A 80 19.73 3.92 -22.37
CA LEU A 80 19.84 4.49 -21.03
C LEU A 80 21.14 4.01 -20.36
N PRO A 81 22.00 4.94 -19.89
CA PRO A 81 23.19 4.56 -19.16
C PRO A 81 22.81 3.76 -17.92
N ARG A 82 23.58 2.69 -17.63
CA ARG A 82 23.42 1.93 -16.38
C ARG A 82 23.65 2.83 -15.18
N GLY A 83 22.77 2.74 -14.19
CA GLY A 83 22.73 3.61 -13.01
C GLY A 83 22.19 5.01 -13.27
N SER A 84 21.60 5.27 -14.44
CA SER A 84 21.00 6.57 -14.74
C SER A 84 19.74 6.82 -13.91
N THR A 85 19.42 8.10 -13.69
CA THR A 85 18.15 8.51 -13.05
C THR A 85 16.93 7.94 -13.76
N ALA A 86 16.97 7.84 -15.10
CA ALA A 86 15.88 7.26 -15.87
C ALA A 86 15.67 5.76 -15.55
N GLU A 87 16.76 5.00 -15.44
CA GLU A 87 16.71 3.57 -15.09
C GLU A 87 16.14 3.37 -13.67
N PHE A 88 16.58 4.19 -12.70
CA PHE A 88 16.04 4.19 -11.35
C PHE A 88 14.53 4.52 -11.33
N LEU A 89 14.09 5.50 -12.12
CA LEU A 89 12.68 5.86 -12.19
C LEU A 89 11.81 4.74 -12.79
N ILE A 90 12.33 3.92 -13.70
CA ILE A 90 11.60 2.76 -14.22
C ILE A 90 11.39 1.71 -13.13
N LEU A 91 12.42 1.44 -12.31
CA LEU A 91 12.27 0.58 -11.14
C LEU A 91 11.23 1.16 -10.17
N ALA A 92 11.40 2.41 -9.77
CA ALA A 92 10.60 3.03 -8.71
C ALA A 92 9.13 3.29 -9.12
N LEU A 93 8.86 3.66 -10.37
CA LEU A 93 7.49 4.05 -10.78
C LEU A 93 6.69 2.90 -11.39
N LEU A 94 7.36 1.87 -11.92
CA LEU A 94 6.69 0.81 -12.67
C LEU A 94 6.92 -0.57 -12.05
N ILE A 95 8.19 -1.00 -11.98
CA ILE A 95 8.51 -2.37 -11.56
C ILE A 95 8.14 -2.60 -10.09
N ALA A 96 8.61 -1.74 -9.18
CA ALA A 96 8.33 -1.88 -7.76
C ALA A 96 6.82 -1.81 -7.46
N PRO A 97 6.05 -0.79 -7.89
CA PRO A 97 4.61 -0.76 -7.64
C PRO A 97 3.86 -1.99 -8.17
N PHE A 98 4.23 -2.48 -9.35
CA PHE A 98 3.61 -3.67 -9.93
C PHE A 98 3.89 -4.93 -9.10
N VAL A 99 5.17 -5.15 -8.77
CA VAL A 99 5.62 -6.35 -8.02
C VAL A 99 5.09 -6.32 -6.59
N GLU A 100 5.28 -5.21 -5.90
CA GLU A 100 4.92 -5.08 -4.50
C GLU A 100 3.42 -5.27 -4.28
N GLU A 101 2.56 -4.56 -5.04
CA GLU A 101 1.12 -4.71 -4.89
C GLU A 101 0.65 -6.11 -5.31
N GLY A 102 1.38 -6.78 -6.21
CA GLY A 102 1.11 -8.16 -6.59
C GLY A 102 1.32 -9.11 -5.42
N ILE A 103 2.50 -9.03 -4.77
CA ILE A 103 2.82 -9.86 -3.60
C ILE A 103 1.92 -9.53 -2.42
N LYS A 104 1.66 -8.25 -2.13
CA LYS A 104 0.71 -7.85 -1.08
C LYS A 104 -0.69 -8.41 -1.34
N GLY A 105 -1.16 -8.32 -2.60
CA GLY A 105 -2.43 -8.89 -3.04
C GLY A 105 -2.52 -10.41 -2.86
N LEU A 106 -1.43 -11.15 -3.11
CA LEU A 106 -1.36 -12.59 -2.83
C LEU A 106 -1.54 -12.90 -1.34
N GLY A 107 -1.02 -12.04 -0.46
CA GLY A 107 -1.28 -12.13 0.98
C GLY A 107 -2.76 -12.06 1.32
N VAL A 108 -3.46 -11.06 0.75
CA VAL A 108 -4.90 -10.89 0.95
C VAL A 108 -5.68 -12.09 0.38
N LEU A 109 -5.33 -12.55 -0.81
CA LEU A 109 -5.94 -13.74 -1.43
C LEU A 109 -5.71 -15.01 -0.59
N GLY A 110 -4.53 -15.17 0.00
CA GLY A 110 -4.22 -16.27 0.93
C GLY A 110 -5.11 -16.26 2.18
N MET A 111 -5.66 -15.09 2.53
CA MET A 111 -6.59 -14.91 3.64
C MET A 111 -8.07 -14.86 3.21
N ARG A 112 -8.40 -15.19 1.95
CA ARG A 112 -9.78 -15.14 1.43
C ARG A 112 -10.82 -15.90 2.25
N GLY A 113 -10.43 -16.95 2.96
CA GLY A 113 -11.34 -17.71 3.85
C GLY A 113 -11.77 -16.94 5.10
N ARG A 114 -11.15 -15.78 5.38
CA ARG A 114 -11.53 -14.85 6.45
C ARG A 114 -12.48 -13.76 5.97
N ILE A 115 -12.47 -13.47 4.68
CA ILE A 115 -13.23 -12.38 4.08
C ILE A 115 -14.69 -12.84 3.95
N GLN A 116 -15.54 -12.39 4.87
CA GLN A 116 -16.98 -12.62 4.84
C GLN A 116 -17.70 -11.44 4.18
N TYR A 117 -17.16 -10.24 4.35
CA TYR A 117 -17.64 -8.99 3.80
C TYR A 117 -16.54 -8.26 3.01
N VAL A 118 -16.93 -7.35 2.12
CA VAL A 118 -15.98 -6.49 1.40
C VAL A 118 -15.11 -5.66 2.36
N SER A 119 -15.66 -5.22 3.51
CA SER A 119 -14.92 -4.47 4.52
C SER A 119 -13.76 -5.28 5.12
N ASP A 120 -13.97 -6.57 5.39
CA ASP A 120 -12.94 -7.49 5.89
C ASP A 120 -11.74 -7.53 4.94
N GLY A 121 -12.02 -7.63 3.63
CA GLY A 121 -11.00 -7.59 2.59
C GLY A 121 -10.20 -6.29 2.62
N MET A 122 -10.88 -5.15 2.75
CA MET A 122 -10.25 -3.83 2.85
C MET A 122 -9.38 -3.69 4.11
N VAL A 123 -9.84 -4.17 5.26
CA VAL A 123 -9.10 -4.13 6.53
C VAL A 123 -7.88 -5.04 6.50
N LEU A 124 -8.01 -6.27 6.00
CA LEU A 124 -6.89 -7.19 5.82
C LEU A 124 -5.89 -6.65 4.78
N GLY A 125 -6.37 -6.04 3.70
CA GLY A 125 -5.53 -5.38 2.70
C GLY A 125 -4.73 -4.21 3.28
N ALA A 126 -5.38 -3.32 4.02
CA ALA A 126 -4.71 -2.24 4.73
C ALA A 126 -3.69 -2.76 5.74
N ALA A 127 -3.99 -3.85 6.46
CA ALA A 127 -3.06 -4.47 7.38
C ALA A 127 -1.80 -5.02 6.69
N VAL A 128 -1.95 -5.70 5.54
CA VAL A 128 -0.81 -6.13 4.70
C VAL A 128 0.02 -4.92 4.27
N GLY A 129 -0.63 -3.87 3.74
CA GLY A 129 0.05 -2.65 3.30
C GLY A 129 0.81 -1.94 4.43
N LEU A 130 0.21 -1.83 5.62
CA LEU A 130 0.86 -1.25 6.80
C LEU A 130 2.09 -2.04 7.26
N GLY A 131 1.99 -3.38 7.24
CA GLY A 131 3.12 -4.25 7.55
C GLY A 131 4.27 -4.06 6.57
N PHE A 132 3.96 -4.00 5.27
CA PHE A 132 4.95 -3.74 4.24
C PHE A 132 5.60 -2.37 4.42
N GLY A 133 4.80 -1.31 4.57
CA GLY A 133 5.28 0.05 4.76
C GLY A 133 6.12 0.23 6.02
N PHE A 134 5.82 -0.50 7.10
CA PHE A 134 6.67 -0.56 8.29
C PHE A 134 8.08 -1.08 7.97
N MET A 135 8.18 -2.25 7.35
CA MET A 135 9.47 -2.86 7.08
C MET A 135 10.25 -2.04 6.04
N GLU A 136 9.57 -1.56 5.01
CA GLU A 136 10.18 -0.70 4.01
C GLU A 136 10.74 0.59 4.64
N ASN A 137 9.95 1.29 5.47
CA ASN A 137 10.43 2.49 6.15
C ASN A 137 11.63 2.22 7.06
N LEU A 138 11.68 1.07 7.73
CA LEU A 138 12.83 0.65 8.52
C LEU A 138 14.08 0.50 7.63
N LEU A 139 13.97 -0.14 6.46
CA LEU A 139 15.07 -0.30 5.50
C LEU A 139 15.55 1.05 4.93
N TYR A 140 14.63 1.97 4.65
CA TYR A 140 15.00 3.34 4.25
C TYR A 140 15.70 4.10 5.38
N GLY A 141 15.23 3.97 6.62
CA GLY A 141 15.90 4.56 7.78
C GLY A 141 17.29 4.00 8.01
N LEU A 142 17.47 2.68 7.87
CA LEU A 142 18.78 2.02 7.96
C LEU A 142 19.74 2.53 6.88
N SER A 143 19.27 2.66 5.63
CA SER A 143 20.06 3.24 4.54
C SER A 143 20.43 4.70 4.81
N ALA A 144 19.50 5.48 5.36
CA ALA A 144 19.70 6.89 5.69
C ALA A 144 20.64 7.13 6.90
N LEU A 145 20.99 6.10 7.67
CA LEU A 145 22.00 6.21 8.73
C LEU A 145 23.37 6.63 8.19
N ALA A 146 23.67 6.36 6.92
CA ALA A 146 24.88 6.85 6.26
C ALA A 146 24.99 8.39 6.28
N ALA A 147 23.85 9.09 6.36
CA ALA A 147 23.76 10.55 6.50
C ALA A 147 23.52 11.01 7.96
N GLY A 148 23.52 10.08 8.92
CA GLY A 148 23.36 10.33 10.35
C GLY A 148 21.96 10.00 10.90
N LEU A 149 21.90 9.80 12.22
CA LEU A 149 20.67 9.37 12.93
C LEU A 149 19.49 10.33 12.73
N VAL A 150 19.74 11.64 12.71
CA VAL A 150 18.68 12.65 12.51
C VAL A 150 18.03 12.49 11.14
N VAL A 151 18.83 12.26 10.09
CA VAL A 151 18.32 12.04 8.73
C VAL A 151 17.55 10.73 8.66
N ALA A 152 18.05 9.66 9.28
CA ALA A 152 17.37 8.37 9.35
C ALA A 152 16.00 8.46 10.03
N VAL A 153 15.93 9.06 11.22
CA VAL A 153 14.67 9.22 11.96
C VAL A 153 13.70 10.13 11.21
N THR A 154 14.18 11.23 10.64
CA THR A 154 13.35 12.15 9.85
C THR A 154 12.80 11.47 8.60
N THR A 155 13.61 10.65 7.92
CA THR A 155 13.19 9.83 6.78
C THR A 155 12.04 8.89 7.19
N ILE A 156 12.18 8.16 8.30
CA ILE A 156 11.12 7.28 8.79
C ILE A 156 9.85 8.06 9.15
N ALA A 157 9.98 9.19 9.85
CA ALA A 157 8.86 10.00 10.29
C ALA A 157 8.03 10.52 9.11
N ILE A 158 8.71 11.09 8.11
CA ILE A 158 8.09 11.59 6.88
C ILE A 158 7.38 10.44 6.15
N ARG A 159 8.09 9.34 5.91
CA ARG A 159 7.54 8.17 5.19
C ARG A 159 6.37 7.52 5.92
N SER A 160 6.35 7.57 7.25
CA SER A 160 5.23 7.04 8.04
C SER A 160 3.96 7.86 7.87
N LEU A 161 4.06 9.14 7.55
CA LEU A 161 2.93 10.03 7.26
C LEU A 161 2.61 10.13 5.76
N SER A 162 3.39 9.49 4.89
CA SER A 162 3.22 9.52 3.43
C SER A 162 3.14 8.11 2.84
N SER A 163 4.26 7.47 2.51
CA SER A 163 4.30 6.17 1.81
C SER A 163 3.59 5.06 2.57
N MET A 164 3.71 5.01 3.90
CA MET A 164 3.05 3.99 4.72
C MET A 164 1.51 4.04 4.55
N LEU A 165 0.95 5.25 4.46
CA LEU A 165 -0.47 5.45 4.25
C LEU A 165 -0.89 5.03 2.83
N ILE A 166 -0.05 5.30 1.84
CA ILE A 166 -0.27 4.85 0.46
C ILE A 166 -0.24 3.34 0.35
N HIS A 167 0.71 2.66 1.00
CA HIS A 167 0.75 1.19 1.03
C HIS A 167 -0.52 0.61 1.64
N ALA A 168 -0.95 1.16 2.79
CA ALA A 168 -2.21 0.76 3.42
C ALA A 168 -3.39 0.94 2.46
N SER A 169 -3.50 2.12 1.82
CA SER A 169 -4.60 2.44 0.92
C SER A 169 -4.60 1.59 -0.34
N ALA A 170 -3.47 1.45 -1.04
CA ALA A 170 -3.35 0.71 -2.29
C ALA A 170 -3.73 -0.76 -2.08
N THR A 171 -3.15 -1.42 -1.08
CA THR A 171 -3.46 -2.83 -0.81
C THR A 171 -4.88 -3.00 -0.24
N SER A 172 -5.44 -2.00 0.46
CA SER A 172 -6.85 -2.01 0.85
C SER A 172 -7.79 -2.04 -0.37
N ILE A 173 -7.46 -1.33 -1.46
CA ILE A 173 -8.21 -1.40 -2.72
C ILE A 173 -8.12 -2.80 -3.33
N THR A 174 -6.95 -3.44 -3.34
CA THR A 174 -6.83 -4.84 -3.75
C THR A 174 -7.71 -5.76 -2.89
N GLY A 175 -7.75 -5.53 -1.58
CA GLY A 175 -8.61 -6.24 -0.66
C GLY A 175 -10.12 -6.04 -0.91
N TYR A 176 -10.54 -4.82 -1.26
CA TYR A 176 -11.88 -4.57 -1.80
C TYR A 176 -12.17 -5.43 -3.03
N GLY A 177 -11.23 -5.48 -3.98
CA GLY A 177 -11.35 -6.31 -5.19
C GLY A 177 -11.50 -7.81 -4.88
N VAL A 178 -10.76 -8.31 -3.88
CA VAL A 178 -10.90 -9.70 -3.41
C VAL A 178 -12.30 -9.93 -2.82
N GLY A 179 -12.77 -9.05 -1.93
CA GLY A 179 -14.09 -9.16 -1.32
C GLY A 179 -15.22 -9.17 -2.37
N VAL A 180 -15.21 -8.22 -3.29
CA VAL A 180 -16.20 -8.14 -4.37
C VAL A 180 -16.15 -9.38 -5.27
N ASN A 181 -14.95 -9.88 -5.56
CA ASN A 181 -14.79 -11.10 -6.36
C ASN A 181 -15.39 -12.33 -5.66
N LEU A 182 -15.25 -12.43 -4.33
CA LEU A 182 -15.86 -13.51 -3.54
C LEU A 182 -17.39 -13.40 -3.54
N GLU A 183 -17.94 -12.20 -3.32
CA GLU A 183 -19.39 -11.96 -3.37
C GLU A 183 -19.99 -12.31 -4.74
N ARG A 184 -19.28 -11.99 -5.84
CA ARG A 184 -19.72 -12.25 -7.22
C ARG A 184 -19.38 -13.66 -7.72
N LYS A 185 -18.98 -14.57 -6.85
CA LYS A 185 -18.63 -15.97 -7.19
C LYS A 185 -17.52 -16.11 -8.25
N GLY A 186 -16.52 -15.23 -8.22
CA GLY A 186 -15.27 -15.43 -8.97
C GLY A 186 -15.16 -14.72 -10.32
N GLN A 187 -15.96 -13.67 -10.59
CA GLN A 187 -15.79 -12.83 -11.78
C GLN A 187 -14.57 -11.91 -11.63
N GLY A 188 -13.39 -12.41 -11.96
CA GLY A 188 -12.07 -11.83 -11.64
C GLY A 188 -11.77 -10.41 -12.16
N HIS A 189 -12.64 -9.81 -12.99
CA HIS A 189 -12.46 -8.45 -13.50
C HIS A 189 -12.40 -7.39 -12.38
N ALA A 190 -13.18 -7.56 -11.31
CA ALA A 190 -13.15 -6.65 -10.17
C ALA A 190 -11.79 -6.68 -9.44
N LEU A 191 -11.20 -7.86 -9.30
CA LEU A 191 -9.89 -8.03 -8.68
C LEU A 191 -8.77 -7.47 -9.55
N ALA A 192 -8.79 -7.74 -10.86
CA ALA A 192 -7.79 -7.20 -11.78
C ALA A 192 -7.83 -5.67 -11.82
N GLY A 193 -9.04 -5.07 -11.89
CA GLY A 193 -9.20 -3.62 -11.85
C GLY A 193 -8.73 -3.01 -10.53
N ALA A 194 -9.03 -3.65 -9.40
CA ALA A 194 -8.57 -3.22 -8.09
C ALA A 194 -7.04 -3.28 -7.95
N TYR A 195 -6.40 -4.36 -8.42
CA TYR A 195 -4.95 -4.50 -8.43
C TYR A 195 -4.29 -3.41 -9.29
N LEU A 196 -4.75 -3.20 -10.53
CA LEU A 196 -4.20 -2.13 -11.38
C LEU A 196 -4.42 -0.74 -10.78
N THR A 197 -5.52 -0.53 -10.07
CA THR A 197 -5.77 0.71 -9.33
C THR A 197 -4.76 0.87 -8.19
N ALA A 198 -4.47 -0.20 -7.44
CA ALA A 198 -3.46 -0.19 -6.38
C ALA A 198 -2.07 0.14 -6.92
N VAL A 199 -1.67 -0.50 -8.04
CA VAL A 199 -0.42 -0.21 -8.75
C VAL A 199 -0.36 1.25 -9.19
N GLY A 200 -1.45 1.79 -9.74
CA GLY A 200 -1.53 3.20 -10.16
C GLY A 200 -1.45 4.18 -8.98
N ILE A 201 -2.10 3.88 -7.85
CA ILE A 201 -2.02 4.69 -6.62
C ILE A 201 -0.58 4.72 -6.10
N HIS A 202 0.07 3.56 -6.02
CA HIS A 202 1.45 3.46 -5.54
C HIS A 202 2.44 4.10 -6.53
N GLY A 203 2.35 3.80 -7.82
CA GLY A 203 3.20 4.40 -8.85
C GLY A 203 3.05 5.92 -8.96
N SER A 204 1.83 6.45 -8.83
CA SER A 204 1.60 7.90 -8.82
C SER A 204 2.18 8.58 -7.57
N TYR A 205 2.14 7.92 -6.41
CA TYR A 205 2.84 8.40 -5.23
C TYR A 205 4.36 8.45 -5.47
N ASN A 206 4.94 7.39 -6.03
CA ASN A 206 6.36 7.34 -6.36
C ASN A 206 6.76 8.41 -7.38
N ALA A 207 5.91 8.68 -8.37
CA ALA A 207 6.11 9.77 -9.32
C ALA A 207 6.08 11.15 -8.62
N LEU A 208 5.14 11.36 -7.70
CA LEU A 208 4.99 12.62 -6.96
C LEU A 208 6.21 12.95 -6.10
N VAL A 209 6.73 11.97 -5.35
CA VAL A 209 7.96 12.16 -4.55
C VAL A 209 9.21 12.28 -5.44
N SER A 210 9.16 11.78 -6.67
CA SER A 210 10.27 11.80 -7.63
C SER A 210 10.25 13.00 -8.58
N LEU A 211 9.28 13.92 -8.49
CA LEU A 211 9.25 15.13 -9.34
C LEU A 211 10.57 15.93 -9.35
N PRO A 212 11.31 16.09 -8.23
CA PRO A 212 12.62 16.75 -8.26
C PRO A 212 13.65 16.08 -9.18
N LEU A 213 13.48 14.79 -9.47
CA LEU A 213 14.30 14.03 -10.42
C LEU A 213 13.70 14.02 -11.82
N ILE A 214 12.38 13.92 -11.93
CA ILE A 214 11.66 13.82 -13.21
C ILE A 214 11.74 15.13 -13.98
N LEU A 215 11.41 16.27 -13.36
CA LEU A 215 11.27 17.54 -14.08
C LEU A 215 12.59 18.01 -14.75
N PRO A 216 13.76 17.90 -14.10
CA PRO A 216 15.03 18.16 -14.77
C PRO A 216 15.36 17.15 -15.86
N LEU A 217 15.06 15.86 -15.64
CA LEU A 217 15.33 14.79 -16.60
C LEU A 217 14.59 15.01 -17.93
N VAL A 218 13.35 15.52 -17.88
CA VAL A 218 12.54 15.82 -19.08
C VAL A 218 12.73 17.24 -19.62
N GLY A 219 13.66 18.02 -19.07
CA GLY A 219 14.00 19.36 -19.55
C GLY A 219 12.99 20.45 -19.22
N LEU A 220 12.08 20.22 -18.27
CA LEU A 220 11.11 21.23 -17.83
C LEU A 220 11.71 22.25 -16.84
N ILE A 221 12.77 21.87 -16.13
CA ILE A 221 13.51 22.73 -15.20
C ILE A 221 15.01 22.49 -15.40
N LEU A 222 15.84 23.51 -15.18
CA LEU A 222 17.29 23.35 -15.18
C LEU A 222 17.75 22.48 -14.00
N PRO A 223 18.68 21.53 -14.20
CA PRO A 223 19.24 20.74 -13.09
C PRO A 223 19.78 21.63 -11.97
N GLY A 224 19.32 21.38 -10.74
CA GLY A 224 19.70 22.13 -9.54
C GLY A 224 18.93 23.43 -9.29
N TYR A 225 18.21 23.98 -10.28
CA TYR A 225 17.41 25.19 -10.08
C TYR A 225 16.11 24.88 -9.31
N GLY A 226 15.91 25.51 -8.15
CA GLY A 226 14.69 25.35 -7.35
C GLY A 226 14.49 23.95 -6.75
N PHE A 227 15.53 23.11 -6.73
CA PHE A 227 15.44 21.71 -6.27
C PHE A 227 14.87 21.60 -4.86
N GLU A 228 15.36 22.40 -3.91
CA GLU A 228 14.90 22.37 -2.51
C GLU A 228 13.41 22.71 -2.39
N ALA A 229 12.97 23.79 -3.05
CA ALA A 229 11.58 24.20 -3.05
C ALA A 229 10.66 23.16 -3.69
N LEU A 230 11.10 22.57 -4.81
CA LEU A 230 10.38 21.50 -5.50
C LEU A 230 10.31 20.23 -4.64
N ALA A 231 11.41 19.83 -3.99
CA ALA A 231 11.45 18.68 -3.10
C ALA A 231 10.51 18.85 -1.91
N LEU A 232 10.48 20.03 -1.29
CA LEU A 232 9.55 20.35 -0.21
C LEU A 232 8.09 20.34 -0.68
N ALA A 233 7.80 20.91 -1.85
CA ALA A 233 6.46 20.93 -2.43
C ALA A 233 5.98 19.50 -2.77
N SER A 234 6.81 18.69 -3.43
CA SER A 234 6.55 17.29 -3.71
C SER A 234 6.29 16.50 -2.44
N LEU A 235 7.08 16.72 -1.40
CA LEU A 235 6.91 16.05 -0.13
C LEU A 235 5.59 16.43 0.55
N PHE A 236 5.27 17.72 0.59
CA PHE A 236 4.02 18.20 1.14
C PHE A 236 2.82 17.56 0.41
N LEU A 237 2.83 17.56 -0.92
CA LEU A 237 1.79 16.92 -1.72
C LEU A 237 1.71 15.42 -1.48
N ALA A 238 2.84 14.74 -1.32
CA ALA A 238 2.90 13.30 -1.03
C ALA A 238 2.30 12.95 0.34
N VAL A 239 2.53 13.77 1.37
CA VAL A 239 1.89 13.63 2.68
C VAL A 239 0.38 13.87 2.57
N VAL A 240 -0.04 14.94 1.88
CA VAL A 240 -1.47 15.22 1.66
C VAL A 240 -2.14 14.07 0.90
N TYR A 241 -1.48 13.51 -0.11
CA TYR A 241 -1.99 12.37 -0.87
C TYR A 241 -2.13 11.13 0.02
N GLY A 242 -1.12 10.79 0.81
CA GLY A 242 -1.18 9.68 1.76
C GLY A 242 -2.34 9.82 2.76
N LEU A 243 -2.48 11.00 3.38
CA LEU A 243 -3.57 11.29 4.31
C LEU A 243 -4.95 11.21 3.64
N ALA A 244 -5.08 11.76 2.43
CA ALA A 244 -6.34 11.72 1.67
C ALA A 244 -6.71 10.29 1.26
N ALA A 245 -5.76 9.52 0.75
CA ALA A 245 -5.97 8.12 0.37
C ALA A 245 -6.34 7.26 1.58
N PHE A 246 -5.71 7.50 2.73
CA PHE A 246 -6.02 6.78 3.96
C PHE A 246 -7.38 7.20 4.56
N GLY A 247 -7.72 8.49 4.51
CA GLY A 247 -9.04 8.97 4.87
C GLY A 247 -10.13 8.33 4.00
N TYR A 248 -9.89 8.27 2.68
CA TYR A 248 -10.80 7.65 1.72
C TYR A 248 -11.05 6.17 2.04
N ILE A 249 -10.02 5.34 2.21
CA ILE A 249 -10.24 3.91 2.50
C ILE A 249 -10.97 3.70 3.83
N ASN A 250 -10.72 4.52 4.85
CA ASN A 250 -11.45 4.44 6.12
C ASN A 250 -12.93 4.84 5.94
N GLN A 251 -13.23 5.86 5.15
CA GLN A 251 -14.62 6.19 4.80
C GLN A 251 -15.30 5.01 4.06
N ARG A 252 -14.61 4.37 3.12
CA ARG A 252 -15.15 3.24 2.36
C ARG A 252 -15.36 1.99 3.21
N ILE A 253 -14.45 1.70 4.16
CA ILE A 253 -14.65 0.65 5.17
C ILE A 253 -15.87 0.97 6.05
N ALA A 254 -16.02 2.24 6.45
CA ALA A 254 -17.17 2.72 7.21
C ALA A 254 -18.48 2.54 6.43
N GLU A 255 -18.50 2.79 5.12
CA GLU A 255 -19.69 2.65 4.27
C GLU A 255 -20.03 1.18 3.96
N ALA A 256 -19.01 0.35 3.67
CA ALA A 256 -19.19 -1.03 3.25
C ALA A 256 -19.86 -1.90 4.33
N GLN A 257 -19.54 -1.66 5.61
CA GLN A 257 -20.17 -2.39 6.72
C GLN A 257 -21.65 -2.05 6.92
N PHE A 258 -22.14 -0.89 6.46
CA PHE A 258 -23.57 -0.54 6.57
C PHE A 258 -24.41 -1.23 5.49
N GLN A 259 -23.82 -1.49 4.32
CA GLN A 259 -24.51 -2.22 3.24
C GLN A 259 -24.74 -3.69 3.60
N THR A 260 -23.95 -4.23 4.53
CA THR A 260 -24.06 -5.62 5.02
C THR A 260 -24.79 -5.73 6.37
N ALA A 261 -24.99 -4.63 7.10
CA ALA A 261 -25.66 -4.59 8.41
C ALA A 261 -27.21 -4.45 8.35
N MET A 262 -27.82 -4.34 7.17
CA MET A 262 -29.29 -4.37 7.03
C MET A 262 -29.76 -5.70 6.43
N PRO A 263 -30.69 -6.44 7.08
CA PRO A 263 -31.36 -7.56 6.43
C PRO A 263 -32.05 -7.08 5.15
N LEU A 264 -31.96 -7.87 4.06
CA LEU A 264 -32.77 -7.61 2.87
C LEU A 264 -34.25 -7.49 3.27
N PRO A 265 -35.01 -6.55 2.69
CA PRO A 265 -36.46 -6.50 2.90
C PRO A 265 -37.03 -7.88 2.59
N SER A 266 -37.82 -8.43 3.51
CA SER A 266 -38.62 -9.63 3.22
C SER A 266 -39.36 -9.38 1.90
N PRO A 267 -39.38 -10.34 0.94
CA PRO A 267 -40.13 -10.19 -0.29
C PRO A 267 -41.52 -9.67 0.05
N ARG A 268 -41.95 -8.56 -0.57
CA ARG A 268 -43.34 -8.12 -0.41
C ARG A 268 -44.20 -9.33 -0.79
N PRO A 269 -45.16 -9.76 0.06
CA PRO A 269 -46.08 -10.80 -0.34
C PRO A 269 -46.65 -10.40 -1.69
N ALA A 270 -46.61 -11.32 -2.65
CA ALA A 270 -47.15 -11.09 -3.97
C ALA A 270 -48.56 -10.51 -3.82
N ALA A 271 -48.83 -9.40 -4.49
CA ALA A 271 -50.14 -8.78 -4.48
C ALA A 271 -51.17 -9.82 -4.99
N GLY A 272 -51.82 -10.52 -4.05
CA GLY A 272 -52.72 -11.63 -4.38
C GLY A 272 -52.68 -12.85 -3.45
N SER A 273 -51.70 -12.99 -2.54
CA SER A 273 -51.74 -14.12 -1.60
C SER A 273 -52.77 -13.87 -0.48
N ARG A 274 -53.98 -14.43 -0.62
CA ARG A 274 -54.96 -14.50 0.47
C ARG A 274 -54.38 -15.29 1.65
N PRO A 275 -54.65 -14.90 2.90
CA PRO A 275 -54.27 -15.71 4.05
C PRO A 275 -54.99 -17.07 4.00
N PRO A 276 -54.32 -18.17 4.40
CA PRO A 276 -54.99 -19.45 4.53
C PRO A 276 -55.92 -19.38 5.75
N GLY A 277 -57.24 -19.23 5.52
CA GLY A 277 -58.22 -19.31 6.62
C GLY A 277 -59.53 -18.53 6.48
N SER A 278 -59.77 -17.73 5.45
CA SER A 278 -61.08 -17.10 5.26
C SER A 278 -61.97 -17.98 4.37
N ARG A 279 -62.93 -18.69 4.99
CA ARG A 279 -64.12 -19.22 4.30
C ARG A 279 -64.95 -18.09 3.73
#